data_AF-A0A6H1WQ99-F1
#
_entry.id   AF-A0A6H1WQ99-F1
#
_cell.length_a   1.000
_cell.length_b   1.000
_cell.length_c   1.000
_cell.angle_alpha   90.00
_cell.angle_beta   90.00
_cell.angle_gamma   90.00
#
_symmetry.space_group_name_H-M   'P 1'
#
loop_
_entity.id
_entity.type
_entity.pdbx_description
1 polymer ?
#
loop_
_entity_poly.entity_id
_entity_poly.type
_entity_poly.pdbx_seq_one_letter_code
_entity_poly.pdbx_strand_id
1 'polypeptide(L)'
;MYRTSSAQRQTAPQPRALSNFQRLFPEYQEQLNYEEGLRLFESLLEKLPQEMDFVRRVARRKERYLAFLKYPRELRPLFSSTNLAEGLNRKIEEAERACGGYFHSERDRNFRYGLLAKELLEGRWRRPNWKYREVAHLLRYLFEERFSKDDH
;
A
#
# COMPACT_ATOMS: atom_id res chain seq x y z
N MET A 1 7.45 -30.73 39.70
CA MET A 1 7.10 -30.65 38.27
C MET A 1 5.99 -29.64 38.10
N TYR A 2 6.24 -28.53 37.40
CA TYR A 2 5.39 -27.91 36.36
C TYR A 2 6.12 -26.66 35.88
N ARG A 3 6.70 -26.75 34.68
CA ARG A 3 7.31 -25.65 33.92
C ARG A 3 6.16 -24.90 33.25
N THR A 4 5.89 -23.66 33.64
CA THR A 4 5.06 -22.76 32.83
C THR A 4 5.96 -21.93 31.92
N SER A 5 5.80 -22.22 30.64
CA SER A 5 6.47 -21.64 29.49
C SER A 5 6.27 -20.12 29.43
N SER A 6 7.36 -19.37 29.53
CA SER A 6 7.40 -17.94 29.22
C SER A 6 7.20 -17.77 27.72
N ALA A 7 6.01 -17.31 27.33
CA ALA A 7 5.69 -16.92 25.97
C ALA A 7 6.73 -15.91 25.45
N GLN A 8 7.40 -16.30 24.36
CA GLN A 8 8.34 -15.45 23.63
C GLN A 8 7.62 -14.17 23.20
N ARG A 9 7.96 -13.05 23.85
CA ARG A 9 7.61 -11.72 23.37
C ARG A 9 8.28 -11.55 22.01
N GLN A 10 7.47 -11.48 20.95
CA GLN A 10 7.89 -11.02 19.65
C GLN A 10 8.53 -9.64 19.83
N THR A 11 9.84 -9.55 19.68
CA THR A 11 10.58 -8.30 19.78
C THR A 11 10.17 -7.41 18.62
N ALA A 12 9.61 -6.25 18.94
CA ALA A 12 9.37 -5.20 17.97
C ALA A 12 10.67 -4.91 17.19
N PRO A 13 10.59 -4.57 15.89
CA PRO A 13 11.77 -4.18 15.13
C PRO A 13 12.54 -3.07 15.85
N GLN A 14 13.88 -3.22 15.95
CA GLN A 14 14.75 -2.20 16.55
C GLN A 14 14.46 -0.82 15.92
N PRO A 15 14.15 0.23 16.70
CA PRO A 15 13.66 1.52 16.19
C PRO A 15 14.58 2.17 15.13
N ARG A 16 15.89 1.96 15.26
CA ARG A 16 16.92 2.53 14.37
C ARG A 16 16.96 1.92 12.96
N ALA A 17 16.64 0.63 12.84
CA ALA A 17 16.64 -0.04 11.54
C ALA A 17 15.43 0.42 10.69
N LEU A 18 14.27 0.59 11.35
CA LEU A 18 13.05 1.07 10.72
C LEU A 18 13.14 2.56 10.35
N SER A 19 13.75 3.38 11.21
CA SER A 19 13.97 4.81 10.92
C SER A 19 14.91 5.03 9.73
N ASN A 20 15.94 4.18 9.58
CA ASN A 20 16.84 4.24 8.43
C ASN A 20 16.14 3.83 7.14
N PHE A 21 15.28 2.81 7.18
CA PHE A 21 14.45 2.41 6.04
C PHE A 21 13.51 3.54 5.59
N GLN A 22 12.78 4.14 6.53
CA GLN A 22 11.85 5.24 6.24
C GLN A 22 12.54 6.47 5.65
N ARG A 23 13.78 6.76 6.07
CA ARG A 23 14.58 7.88 5.56
C ARG A 23 15.11 7.62 4.14
N LEU A 24 15.61 6.42 3.87
CA LEU A 24 16.30 6.11 2.62
C LEU A 24 15.34 5.70 1.49
N PHE A 25 14.17 5.14 1.82
CA PHE A 25 13.22 4.64 0.83
C PHE A 25 12.73 5.70 -0.18
N PRO A 26 12.42 6.96 0.20
CA PRO A 26 12.00 7.99 -0.75
C PRO A 26 13.10 8.41 -1.73
N GLU A 27 14.36 8.50 -1.28
CA GLU A 27 15.51 8.87 -2.12
C GLU A 27 15.72 7.84 -3.24
N TYR A 28 15.42 6.57 -2.97
CA TYR A 28 15.48 5.48 -3.95
C TYR A 28 14.31 5.51 -4.95
N GLN A 29 13.13 6.00 -4.60
CA GLN A 29 11.96 5.99 -5.51
C GLN A 29 12.10 6.90 -6.74
N GLU A 30 13.03 7.86 -6.70
CA GLU A 30 13.20 8.90 -7.73
C GLU A 30 14.08 8.50 -8.91
N GLN A 31 15.03 7.57 -8.74
CA GLN A 31 16.01 7.23 -9.78
C GLN A 31 15.86 5.84 -10.40
N LEU A 32 15.03 4.96 -9.82
CA LEU A 32 15.17 3.54 -10.11
C LEU A 32 14.23 3.06 -11.23
N ASN A 33 14.83 2.44 -12.24
CA ASN A 33 14.13 1.41 -13.01
C ASN A 33 13.86 0.18 -12.12
N TYR A 34 12.99 -0.74 -12.56
CA TYR A 34 12.54 -1.86 -11.72
C TYR A 34 13.69 -2.75 -11.21
N GLU A 35 14.68 -3.03 -12.06
CA GLU A 35 15.81 -3.91 -11.74
C GLU A 35 16.72 -3.33 -10.65
N GLU A 36 17.07 -2.05 -10.77
CA GLU A 36 17.86 -1.37 -9.75
C GLU A 36 17.11 -1.26 -8.41
N GLY A 37 15.80 -1.02 -8.49
CA GLY A 37 14.89 -1.05 -7.34
C GLY A 37 14.90 -2.37 -6.61
N LEU A 38 14.85 -3.48 -7.37
CA LEU A 38 14.90 -4.82 -6.80
C LEU A 38 16.24 -5.09 -6.11
N ARG A 39 17.36 -4.78 -6.77
CA ARG A 39 18.71 -4.97 -6.19
C ARG A 39 18.91 -4.20 -4.89
N LEU A 40 18.48 -2.95 -4.85
CA LEU A 40 18.59 -2.12 -3.64
C LEU A 40 17.69 -2.64 -2.51
N PHE A 41 16.47 -3.07 -2.85
CA PHE A 41 15.55 -3.65 -1.88
C PHE A 41 16.08 -4.96 -1.28
N GLU A 42 16.70 -5.80 -2.10
CA GLU A 42 17.37 -7.04 -1.64
C GLU A 42 18.55 -6.72 -0.71
N SER A 43 19.44 -5.81 -1.10
CA SER A 43 20.55 -5.37 -0.25
C SER A 43 20.06 -4.79 1.09
N LEU A 44 18.89 -4.15 1.10
CA LEU A 44 18.28 -3.66 2.32
C LEU A 44 17.72 -4.79 3.18
N LEU A 45 17.05 -5.77 2.57
CA LEU A 45 16.55 -6.95 3.29
C LEU A 45 17.67 -7.74 3.94
N GLU A 46 18.83 -7.89 3.28
CA GLU A 46 20.02 -8.56 3.83
C GLU A 46 20.56 -7.91 5.11
N LYS A 47 20.37 -6.58 5.26
CA LYS A 47 20.82 -5.83 6.44
C LYS A 47 19.88 -5.98 7.64
N LEU A 48 18.71 -6.59 7.46
CA LEU A 48 17.73 -6.79 8.51
C LEU A 48 17.87 -8.20 9.14
N PRO A 49 17.48 -8.40 10.41
CA PRO A 49 17.52 -9.72 11.05
C PRO A 49 16.58 -10.70 10.34
N GLN A 50 17.14 -11.78 9.78
CA GLN A 50 16.39 -12.76 8.96
C GLN A 50 15.45 -13.64 9.80
N GLU A 51 15.63 -13.66 11.11
CA GLU A 51 14.80 -14.39 12.07
C GLU A 51 13.40 -13.76 12.22
N MET A 52 13.24 -12.51 11.80
CA MET A 52 11.97 -11.78 11.88
C MET A 52 10.97 -12.24 10.81
N ASP A 53 9.78 -12.65 11.24
CA ASP A 53 8.68 -13.04 10.34
C ASP A 53 8.32 -11.94 9.33
N PHE A 54 8.45 -10.68 9.73
CA PHE A 54 8.27 -9.53 8.85
C PHE A 54 9.24 -9.57 7.66
N VAL A 55 10.55 -9.75 7.92
CA VAL A 55 11.58 -9.76 6.88
C VAL A 55 11.35 -10.91 5.91
N ARG A 56 11.09 -12.12 6.42
CA ARG A 56 10.74 -13.29 5.59
C ARG A 56 9.51 -13.05 4.70
N ARG A 57 8.46 -12.45 5.27
CA ARG A 57 7.20 -12.17 4.56
C ARG A 57 7.38 -11.13 3.46
N VAL A 58 8.14 -10.08 3.74
CA VAL A 58 8.45 -9.02 2.78
C VAL A 58 9.35 -9.56 1.66
N ALA A 59 10.41 -10.30 2.01
CA ALA A 59 11.32 -10.92 1.04
C ALA A 59 10.58 -11.82 0.04
N ARG A 60 9.69 -12.68 0.53
CA ARG A 60 8.86 -13.57 -0.32
C ARG A 60 7.93 -12.80 -1.28
N ARG A 61 7.61 -11.54 -0.99
CA ARG A 61 6.66 -10.72 -1.77
C ARG A 61 7.32 -9.48 -2.37
N LYS A 62 8.66 -9.41 -2.42
CA LYS A 62 9.43 -8.23 -2.84
C LYS A 62 8.96 -7.63 -4.16
N GLU A 63 8.72 -8.48 -5.17
CA GLU A 63 8.24 -8.06 -6.49
C GLU A 63 6.88 -7.35 -6.43
N ARG A 64 6.00 -7.77 -5.52
CA ARG A 64 4.68 -7.14 -5.32
C ARG A 64 4.83 -5.78 -4.65
N TYR A 65 5.73 -5.65 -3.68
CA TYR A 65 6.01 -4.38 -3.02
C TYR A 65 6.68 -3.37 -3.97
N LEU A 66 7.43 -3.84 -4.96
CA LEU A 66 8.15 -3.01 -5.93
C LEU A 66 7.41 -2.83 -7.26
N ALA A 67 6.24 -3.44 -7.44
CA ALA A 67 5.49 -3.38 -8.69
C ALA A 67 5.19 -1.94 -9.15
N PHE A 68 5.07 -0.99 -8.22
CA PHE A 68 4.83 0.42 -8.52
C PHE A 68 5.97 1.07 -9.33
N LEU A 69 7.19 0.53 -9.28
CA LEU A 69 8.33 1.04 -10.06
C LEU A 69 8.17 0.84 -11.58
N LYS A 70 7.28 -0.07 -11.98
CA LYS A 70 6.94 -0.32 -13.40
C LYS A 70 6.06 0.78 -14.01
N TYR A 71 5.61 1.74 -13.20
CA TYR A 71 4.78 2.86 -13.64
C TYR A 71 5.59 4.16 -13.72
N PRO A 72 5.11 5.15 -14.51
CA PRO A 72 5.74 6.47 -14.62
C PRO A 72 6.04 7.11 -13.26
N ARG A 73 7.18 7.80 -13.16
CA ARG A 73 7.69 8.37 -11.90
C ARG A 73 6.67 9.29 -11.24
N GLU A 74 5.90 10.01 -12.04
CA GLU A 74 4.85 10.95 -11.64
C GLU A 74 3.76 10.27 -10.79
N LEU A 75 3.48 8.98 -11.06
CA LEU A 75 2.45 8.20 -10.37
C LEU A 75 2.97 7.50 -9.11
N ARG A 76 4.28 7.25 -9.00
CA ARG A 76 4.88 6.50 -7.88
C ARG A 76 4.46 7.03 -6.50
N PRO A 77 4.43 8.36 -6.25
CA PRO A 77 3.97 8.91 -4.96
C PRO A 77 2.49 8.61 -4.65
N LEU A 78 1.66 8.36 -5.66
CA LEU A 78 0.25 8.03 -5.44
C LEU A 78 0.07 6.60 -4.92
N PHE A 79 0.96 5.69 -5.31
CA PHE A 79 0.93 4.30 -4.84
C PHE A 79 1.52 4.15 -3.43
N SER A 80 2.52 4.97 -3.08
CA SER A 80 3.13 4.95 -1.75
C SER A 80 2.36 5.79 -0.72
N SER A 81 1.40 6.61 -1.14
CA SER A 81 0.59 7.43 -0.23
C SER A 81 -0.46 6.58 0.50
N THR A 82 -0.54 6.74 1.82
CA THR A 82 -1.60 6.14 2.63
C THR A 82 -2.86 7.01 2.72
N ASN A 83 -2.81 8.26 2.24
CA ASN A 83 -3.87 9.26 2.38
C ASN A 83 -5.24 8.78 1.86
N LEU A 84 -5.25 8.05 0.73
CA LEU A 84 -6.50 7.55 0.15
C LEU A 84 -7.14 6.48 1.05
N ALA A 85 -6.34 5.50 1.49
CA ALA A 85 -6.81 4.41 2.33
C ALA A 85 -7.19 4.92 3.74
N GLU A 86 -6.35 5.74 4.36
CA GLU A 86 -6.63 6.37 5.66
C GLU A 86 -7.85 7.29 5.60
N GLY A 87 -8.00 8.06 4.52
CA GLY A 87 -9.16 8.92 4.32
C GLY A 87 -10.47 8.13 4.18
N LEU A 88 -10.43 6.98 3.50
CA LEU A 88 -11.58 6.07 3.40
C LEU A 88 -11.89 5.42 4.76
N ASN A 89 -10.88 4.87 5.43
CA ASN A 89 -11.03 4.25 6.75
C ASN A 89 -11.64 5.24 7.76
N ARG A 90 -11.15 6.48 7.78
CA ARG A 90 -11.71 7.53 8.64
C ARG A 90 -13.19 7.76 8.39
N LYS A 91 -13.63 7.82 7.12
CA LYS A 91 -15.06 7.98 6.80
C LYS A 91 -15.89 6.77 7.24
N ILE A 92 -15.34 5.56 7.16
CA ILE A 92 -16.00 4.35 7.67
C ILE A 92 -16.14 4.42 9.20
N GLU A 93 -15.06 4.77 9.91
CA GLU A 93 -15.08 4.95 11.38
C GLU A 93 -16.04 6.06 11.82
N GLU A 94 -16.17 7.15 11.04
CA GLU A 94 -17.16 8.21 11.27
C GLU A 94 -18.59 7.66 11.11
N ALA A 95 -18.84 6.84 10.10
CA ALA A 95 -20.13 6.21 9.88
C ALA A 95 -20.49 5.23 11.00
N GLU A 96 -19.52 4.46 11.52
CA GLU A 96 -19.67 3.58 12.69
C GLU A 96 -19.93 4.35 13.97
N ARG A 97 -19.17 5.43 14.23
CA ARG A 97 -19.38 6.30 15.40
C ARG A 97 -20.77 6.92 15.39
N ALA A 98 -21.28 7.30 14.22
CA ALA A 98 -22.64 7.79 14.07
C ALA A 98 -23.74 6.71 14.26
N CYS A 99 -23.37 5.44 14.47
CA CYS A 99 -24.26 4.35 14.90
C CYS A 99 -24.07 3.98 16.39
N GLY A 100 -23.28 4.73 17.16
CA GLY A 100 -22.90 4.32 18.51
C GLY A 100 -21.72 3.34 18.57
N GLY A 101 -20.90 3.29 17.51
CA GLY A 101 -19.63 2.55 17.48
C GLY A 101 -19.69 1.19 16.78
N TYR A 102 -20.85 0.76 16.29
CA TYR A 102 -21.01 -0.43 15.46
C TYR A 102 -22.29 -0.33 14.63
N PHE A 103 -22.36 -1.03 13.51
CA PHE A 103 -23.59 -1.11 12.71
C PHE A 103 -24.60 -2.09 13.34
N HIS A 104 -25.85 -1.70 13.47
CA HIS A 104 -26.87 -2.53 14.13
C HIS A 104 -27.37 -3.71 13.26
N SER A 105 -27.08 -3.70 11.96
CA SER A 105 -27.35 -4.81 11.05
C SER A 105 -26.49 -4.71 9.79
N GLU A 106 -26.38 -5.79 9.02
CA GLU A 106 -25.73 -5.75 7.70
C GLU A 106 -26.45 -4.80 6.74
N ARG A 107 -27.77 -4.70 6.84
CA ARG A 107 -28.58 -3.78 6.02
C ARG A 107 -28.21 -2.33 6.31
N ASP A 108 -28.07 -1.97 7.59
CA ASP A 108 -27.65 -0.62 8.01
C ASP A 108 -26.22 -0.30 7.55
N ARG A 109 -25.28 -1.25 7.74
CA ARG A 109 -23.91 -1.15 7.22
C ARG A 109 -23.90 -0.90 5.71
N ASN A 110 -24.60 -1.73 4.94
CA ASN A 110 -24.61 -1.65 3.48
C ASN A 110 -25.24 -0.35 2.98
N PHE A 111 -26.31 0.12 3.64
CA PHE A 111 -26.93 1.41 3.33
C PHE A 111 -25.94 2.57 3.53
N ARG A 112 -25.23 2.58 4.67
CA ARG A 112 -24.24 3.62 4.98
C ARG A 112 -23.03 3.57 4.05
N TYR A 113 -22.53 2.38 3.72
CA TYR A 113 -21.47 2.23 2.72
C TYR A 113 -21.91 2.71 1.35
N GLY A 114 -23.16 2.44 0.95
CA GLY A 114 -23.74 2.96 -0.28
C GLY A 114 -23.78 4.50 -0.30
N LEU A 115 -24.20 5.12 0.81
CA LEU A 115 -24.23 6.58 0.93
C LEU A 115 -22.81 7.18 0.88
N LEU A 116 -21.86 6.58 1.59
CA LEU A 116 -20.46 6.99 1.57
C LEU A 116 -19.85 6.86 0.17
N ALA A 117 -20.10 5.75 -0.52
CA ALA A 117 -19.64 5.55 -1.90
C ALA A 117 -20.23 6.61 -2.83
N LYS A 118 -21.53 6.91 -2.71
CA LYS A 118 -22.19 7.97 -3.47
C LYS A 118 -21.54 9.33 -3.22
N GLU A 119 -21.33 9.71 -1.96
CA GLU A 119 -20.68 10.98 -1.59
C GLU A 119 -19.27 11.09 -2.20
N LEU A 120 -18.48 10.02 -2.15
CA LEU A 120 -17.15 10.00 -2.72
C LEU A 120 -17.16 10.12 -4.24
N LEU A 121 -17.99 9.32 -4.92
CA LEU A 121 -18.08 9.28 -6.38
C LEU A 121 -18.61 10.60 -6.96
N GLU A 122 -19.62 11.19 -6.34
CA GLU A 122 -20.23 12.45 -6.80
C GLU A 122 -19.44 13.68 -6.35
N GLY A 123 -18.68 13.56 -5.26
CA GLY A 123 -17.84 14.62 -4.70
C GLY A 123 -16.37 14.47 -5.06
N ARG A 124 -15.57 14.01 -4.08
CA ARG A 124 -14.10 14.06 -4.14
C ARG A 124 -13.50 13.27 -5.30
N TRP A 125 -14.11 12.15 -5.69
CA TRP A 125 -13.64 11.27 -6.77
C TRP A 125 -14.31 11.54 -8.10
N ARG A 126 -15.16 12.57 -8.20
CA ARG A 126 -15.81 12.97 -9.45
C ARG A 126 -14.82 13.27 -10.56
N ARG A 127 -13.64 13.80 -10.22
CA ARG A 127 -12.55 14.07 -11.17
C ARG A 127 -11.38 13.14 -10.86
N PRO A 128 -10.81 12.46 -11.87
CA PRO A 128 -9.60 11.69 -11.67
C PRO A 128 -8.45 12.63 -11.28
N ASN A 129 -7.53 12.11 -10.49
CA ASN A 129 -6.35 12.86 -10.06
C ASN A 129 -5.54 13.31 -11.29
N TRP A 130 -5.12 14.57 -11.30
CA TRP A 130 -4.49 15.24 -12.42
C TRP A 130 -3.20 14.54 -12.89
N LYS A 131 -2.46 13.92 -11.99
CA LYS A 131 -1.25 13.16 -12.33
C LYS A 131 -1.55 11.97 -13.24
N TYR A 132 -2.68 11.28 -13.02
CA TYR A 132 -3.13 10.23 -13.95
C TYR A 132 -3.51 10.79 -15.32
N ARG A 133 -4.08 12.00 -15.37
CA ARG A 133 -4.43 12.65 -16.65
C ARG A 133 -3.19 13.04 -17.45
N GLU A 134 -2.17 13.56 -16.77
CA GLU A 134 -0.91 13.98 -17.38
C GLU A 134 -0.20 12.82 -18.09
N VAL A 135 -0.07 11.66 -17.43
CA VAL A 135 0.61 10.48 -17.99
C VAL A 135 -0.35 9.48 -18.65
N ALA A 136 -1.58 9.89 -18.98
CA ALA A 136 -2.61 8.99 -19.50
C ALA A 136 -2.18 8.24 -20.77
N HIS A 137 -1.39 8.90 -21.64
CA HIS A 137 -0.85 8.29 -22.85
C HIS A 137 0.17 7.18 -22.56
N LEU A 138 1.06 7.39 -21.58
CA LEU A 138 2.02 6.36 -21.14
C LEU A 138 1.30 5.16 -20.53
N LEU A 139 0.26 5.41 -19.73
CA LEU A 139 -0.56 4.35 -19.18
C LEU A 139 -1.18 3.52 -20.30
N ARG A 140 -1.84 4.16 -21.29
CA ARG A 140 -2.43 3.45 -22.43
C ARG A 140 -1.42 2.56 -23.14
N TYR A 141 -0.22 3.08 -23.44
CA TYR A 141 0.85 2.29 -24.03
C TYR A 141 1.24 1.08 -23.17
N LEU A 142 1.44 1.26 -21.86
CA LEU A 142 1.78 0.17 -20.94
C LEU A 142 0.66 -0.89 -20.86
N PHE A 143 -0.60 -0.47 -20.91
CA PHE A 143 -1.75 -1.36 -20.93
C PHE A 143 -1.84 -2.12 -22.25
N GLU A 144 -1.66 -1.43 -23.38
CA GLU A 144 -1.61 -2.07 -24.71
C GLU A 144 -0.47 -3.08 -24.79
N GLU A 145 0.76 -2.73 -24.42
CA GLU A 145 1.89 -3.65 -24.45
C GLU A 145 1.65 -4.91 -23.61
N ARG A 146 0.97 -4.77 -22.47
CA ARG A 146 0.66 -5.87 -21.57
C ARG A 146 -0.45 -6.76 -22.09
N PHE A 147 -1.54 -6.18 -22.60
CA PHE A 147 -2.79 -6.91 -22.87
C PHE A 147 -3.05 -7.18 -24.34
N SER A 148 -2.46 -6.42 -25.28
CA SER A 148 -2.65 -6.65 -26.73
C SER A 148 -2.06 -7.97 -27.22
N LYS A 149 -1.10 -8.54 -26.49
CA LYS A 149 -0.44 -9.82 -26.83
C LYS A 149 -1.17 -11.04 -26.25
N ASP A 150 -2.12 -10.84 -25.35
CA ASP A 150 -2.89 -11.92 -24.71
C ASP A 150 -4.17 -12.29 -25.51
N ASP A 151 -4.52 -11.51 -26.55
CA ASP A 151 -5.71 -11.70 -27.38
C ASP A 151 -5.45 -12.51 -28.70
N HIS A 152 -4.31 -13.19 -28.83
CA HIS A 152 -3.94 -14.01 -30.00
C HIS A 152 -3.38 -15.38 -29.64
#